data_AF-A0A5J4X2D7-F1
#
_entry.id   AF-A0A5J4X2D7-F1
#
_cell.length_a   1.000
_cell.length_b   1.000
_cell.length_c   1.000
_cell.angle_alpha   90.00
_cell.angle_beta   90.00
_cell.angle_gamma   90.00
#
_symmetry.space_group_name_H-M   'P 1'
#
loop_
_entity.id
_entity.type
_entity.pdbx_description
1 polymer ?
#
loop_
_entity_poly.entity_id
_entity_poly.type
_entity_poly.pdbx_seq_one_letter_code
_entity_poly.pdbx_strand_id
1 'polypeptide(L)'
;MFDSERVIVVPVFGKYYSAKDVYQPTPASQLKPHEIQKILEMTFPLSPASNATETAIISAFCATYPTVSVSTPGFVLGAPLKSNASPYSEIKADYAWRSGSRSAVISCKEKDSSDKASWTICTLPENGKELTPAKDGQNFIRIKGCGNWLTGRQLAFPGIIFKDEESTAKFKTRQIRGVSYPNTAFTEIYATSQINTTLSKLDLHPANIPIGVWVYGPLENDPAPLIEKAVIIMETFGDKRFETHLLSSLEILADQLISDSSASLVIQAVRKAFGSKTIPSISNMGADRAYQLPKSKVVPYAAAHIGSLAGDKIQGISHDVLIELGFTPTQTILQEINNISPKEPTIDVHGTETQISALVKLFARLGFECGRALRSVHSTAPGFLWGTYQDFVNYQCHCNAHANNLIVLPLDIISENKQILSPLDFDMAFSSETSINFWETPPVADPTFVTDNFRVEVFEMMNDLSGIHVSGDWMKIKDVQQRPLPENEDKQNIIWLLRDVMIWEYFIGYSNPTGGPTEDAIPAPTLPSDAEWPMIIEMIKHALSLSDHLHS
;
A
#
# COMPACT_ATOMS: atom_id res chain seq x y z
N MET A 1 12.16 11.05 -7.50
CA MET A 1 11.23 9.92 -7.74
C MET A 1 11.70 8.67 -7.01
N PHE A 2 13.01 8.35 -7.04
CA PHE A 2 13.62 7.25 -6.29
C PHE A 2 14.84 7.77 -5.50
N ASP A 3 14.68 8.13 -4.23
CA ASP A 3 15.78 8.64 -3.38
C ASP A 3 16.49 7.53 -2.62
N SER A 4 16.63 6.40 -3.29
CA SER A 4 17.11 5.19 -2.68
C SER A 4 18.57 4.92 -2.98
N GLU A 5 19.25 4.42 -1.95
CA GLU A 5 20.57 3.84 -2.02
C GLU A 5 20.74 2.92 -3.24
N ARG A 6 21.82 3.08 -4.00
CA ARG A 6 22.12 2.23 -5.15
C ARG A 6 22.39 0.80 -4.69
N VAL A 7 21.85 -0.16 -5.41
CA VAL A 7 22.06 -1.59 -5.17
C VAL A 7 22.51 -2.27 -6.46
N ILE A 8 23.25 -3.37 -6.31
CA ILE A 8 23.64 -4.21 -7.44
C ILE A 8 22.66 -5.37 -7.55
N VAL A 9 22.19 -5.61 -8.78
CA VAL A 9 21.32 -6.76 -9.11
C VAL A 9 22.03 -7.61 -10.15
N VAL A 10 22.07 -8.91 -9.94
CA VAL A 10 22.78 -9.87 -10.79
C VAL A 10 21.82 -10.93 -11.36
N PRO A 11 22.09 -11.48 -12.55
CA PRO A 11 21.40 -12.65 -13.07
C PRO A 11 21.71 -13.91 -12.30
N VAL A 12 20.64 -14.67 -12.03
CA VAL A 12 20.71 -16.07 -11.62
C VAL A 12 19.78 -16.91 -12.48
N PHE A 13 19.93 -18.24 -12.40
CA PHE A 13 19.02 -19.14 -13.10
C PHE A 13 17.60 -19.00 -12.57
N GLY A 14 16.63 -19.00 -13.48
CA GLY A 14 15.21 -18.91 -13.16
C GLY A 14 14.31 -19.33 -14.31
N LYS A 15 13.04 -19.57 -13.99
CA LYS A 15 11.95 -19.74 -14.95
C LYS A 15 11.11 -18.48 -14.95
N TYR A 16 10.93 -17.89 -16.12
CA TYR A 16 10.06 -16.74 -16.27
C TYR A 16 8.62 -17.19 -16.58
N TYR A 17 7.67 -16.51 -15.98
CA TYR A 17 6.24 -16.64 -16.26
C TYR A 17 5.71 -15.24 -16.54
N SER A 18 5.17 -15.02 -17.73
CA SER A 18 4.58 -13.73 -18.09
C SER A 18 3.25 -13.55 -17.36
N ALA A 19 2.86 -12.31 -17.08
CA ALA A 19 1.57 -12.02 -16.45
C ALA A 19 0.38 -12.57 -17.25
N LYS A 20 0.49 -12.69 -18.58
CA LYS A 20 -0.53 -13.30 -19.44
C LYS A 20 -0.71 -14.82 -19.24
N ASP A 21 0.29 -15.46 -18.65
CA ASP A 21 0.29 -16.90 -18.38
C ASP A 21 -0.21 -17.22 -16.96
N VAL A 22 -0.60 -16.18 -16.19
CA VAL A 22 -1.20 -16.31 -14.86
C VAL A 22 -2.71 -16.30 -15.00
N TYR A 23 -3.35 -17.40 -14.63
CA TYR A 23 -4.78 -17.60 -14.74
C TYR A 23 -5.46 -17.47 -13.38
N GLN A 24 -6.74 -17.12 -13.43
CA GLN A 24 -7.57 -16.99 -12.25
C GLN A 24 -7.47 -18.23 -11.34
N PRO A 25 -7.45 -18.03 -10.01
CA PRO A 25 -7.53 -19.12 -9.04
C PRO A 25 -8.84 -19.90 -9.21
N THR A 26 -8.80 -21.21 -8.96
CA THR A 26 -10.01 -22.03 -8.88
C THR A 26 -10.86 -21.54 -7.71
N PRO A 27 -12.17 -21.23 -7.88
CA PRO A 27 -13.02 -20.88 -6.75
C PRO A 27 -12.99 -21.94 -5.66
N ALA A 28 -12.93 -21.53 -4.40
CA ALA A 28 -12.82 -22.46 -3.27
C ALA A 28 -14.01 -23.45 -3.22
N SER A 29 -15.20 -23.00 -3.63
CA SER A 29 -16.41 -23.83 -3.71
C SER A 29 -16.33 -24.98 -4.70
N GLN A 30 -15.37 -24.97 -5.64
CA GLN A 30 -15.15 -26.03 -6.62
C GLN A 30 -14.14 -27.08 -6.13
N LEU A 31 -13.44 -26.82 -5.04
CA LEU A 31 -12.47 -27.75 -4.46
C LEU A 31 -13.15 -28.72 -3.50
N LYS A 32 -12.71 -29.98 -3.52
CA LYS A 32 -13.10 -30.96 -2.51
C LYS A 32 -12.42 -30.64 -1.18
N PRO A 33 -12.99 -31.03 -0.03
CA PRO A 33 -12.41 -30.75 1.28
C PRO A 33 -10.94 -31.19 1.43
N HIS A 34 -10.52 -32.30 0.83
CA HIS A 34 -9.12 -32.75 0.88
C HIS A 34 -8.17 -31.90 0.02
N GLU A 35 -8.67 -31.22 -1.01
CA GLU A 35 -7.90 -30.30 -1.85
C GLU A 35 -7.69 -28.98 -1.10
N ILE A 36 -8.74 -28.48 -0.43
CA ILE A 36 -8.66 -27.34 0.50
C ILE A 36 -7.69 -27.66 1.64
N GLN A 37 -7.83 -28.84 2.26
CA GLN A 37 -6.92 -29.30 3.31
C GLN A 37 -5.47 -29.32 2.83
N LYS A 38 -5.20 -29.79 1.60
CA LYS A 38 -3.85 -29.79 1.02
C LYS A 38 -3.27 -28.38 0.86
N ILE A 39 -4.09 -27.41 0.43
CA ILE A 39 -3.67 -26.00 0.37
C ILE A 39 -3.25 -25.54 1.77
N LEU A 40 -4.02 -25.90 2.79
CA LEU A 40 -3.77 -25.49 4.16
C LEU A 40 -2.64 -26.25 4.87
N GLU A 41 -2.39 -27.51 4.51
CA GLU A 41 -1.23 -28.28 4.99
C GLU A 41 0.09 -27.70 4.49
N MET A 42 0.08 -26.99 3.36
CA MET A 42 1.24 -26.22 2.90
C MET A 42 1.48 -24.96 3.73
N THR A 43 0.48 -24.51 4.49
CA THR A 43 0.48 -23.19 5.13
C THR A 43 0.45 -23.22 6.66
N PHE A 44 -0.11 -24.26 7.26
CA PHE A 44 -0.11 -24.44 8.71
C PHE A 44 1.03 -25.38 9.13
N PRO A 45 1.65 -25.13 10.30
CA PRO A 45 2.58 -26.09 10.88
C PRO A 45 1.91 -27.45 11.05
N LEU A 46 2.29 -28.43 10.23
CA LEU A 46 2.27 -29.79 10.72
C LEU A 46 3.21 -29.85 11.93
N SER A 47 2.85 -30.64 12.95
CA SER A 47 3.80 -31.00 14.01
C SER A 47 5.11 -31.43 13.33
N PRO A 48 6.27 -30.87 13.73
CA PRO A 48 7.54 -31.32 13.19
C PRO A 48 7.59 -32.84 13.18
N ALA A 49 8.13 -33.44 12.12
CA ALA A 49 8.39 -34.88 12.16
C ALA A 49 9.16 -35.21 13.45
N SER A 50 8.93 -36.37 14.05
CA SER A 50 9.48 -36.71 15.37
C SER A 50 11.01 -36.65 15.45
N ASN A 51 11.69 -36.65 14.30
CA ASN A 51 13.12 -36.51 14.11
C ASN A 51 13.57 -35.19 13.44
N ALA A 52 12.65 -34.25 13.16
CA ALA A 52 12.98 -32.98 12.55
C ALA A 52 13.69 -32.07 13.56
N THR A 53 14.86 -31.57 13.18
CA THR A 53 15.58 -30.55 13.96
C THR A 53 15.08 -29.13 13.67
N GLU A 54 14.45 -28.93 12.50
CA GLU A 54 13.90 -27.67 12.02
C GLU A 54 12.63 -27.94 11.18
N THR A 55 11.65 -27.04 11.22
CA THR A 55 10.45 -27.05 10.38
C THR A 55 10.32 -25.68 9.70
N ALA A 56 9.99 -25.67 8.41
CA ALA A 56 9.70 -24.46 7.66
C ALA A 56 8.20 -24.27 7.49
N ILE A 57 7.77 -23.02 7.55
CA ILE A 57 6.36 -22.64 7.44
C ILE A 57 6.29 -21.46 6.47
N ILE A 58 5.37 -21.53 5.53
CA ILE A 58 5.07 -20.46 4.58
C ILE A 58 3.75 -19.85 5.03
N SER A 59 3.64 -18.52 5.03
CA SER A 59 2.44 -17.80 5.46
C SER A 59 1.18 -18.33 4.77
N ALA A 60 0.10 -18.45 5.54
CA ALA A 60 -1.15 -19.00 5.06
C ALA A 60 -1.97 -18.02 4.24
N PHE A 61 -2.27 -18.42 3.00
CA PHE A 61 -3.36 -17.82 2.26
C PHE A 61 -4.66 -18.41 2.75
N CYS A 62 -5.56 -17.55 3.22
CA CYS A 62 -6.94 -17.92 3.51
C CYS A 62 -7.75 -18.03 2.20
N ALA A 63 -7.12 -18.52 1.14
CA ALA A 63 -7.65 -18.53 -0.22
C ALA A 63 -6.95 -19.54 -1.14
N THR A 64 -7.63 -19.91 -2.22
CA THR A 64 -7.00 -20.55 -3.37
C THR A 64 -6.09 -19.56 -4.10
N TYR A 65 -5.11 -20.07 -4.86
CA TYR A 65 -4.09 -19.23 -5.52
C TYR A 65 -4.11 -19.41 -7.06
N PRO A 66 -3.65 -18.40 -7.82
CA PRO A 66 -3.60 -18.46 -9.28
C PRO A 66 -2.83 -19.65 -9.82
N THR A 67 -3.22 -20.12 -11.01
CA THR A 67 -2.49 -21.18 -11.73
C THR A 67 -1.67 -20.58 -12.87
N VAL A 68 -0.65 -21.30 -13.32
CA VAL A 68 0.20 -20.85 -14.42
C VAL A 68 0.34 -21.92 -15.49
N SER A 69 0.38 -21.50 -16.77
CA SER A 69 0.68 -22.43 -17.87
C SER A 69 2.19 -22.60 -18.00
N VAL A 70 2.63 -23.86 -18.04
CA VAL A 70 4.05 -24.19 -18.22
C VAL A 70 4.33 -24.27 -19.72
N SER A 71 4.48 -23.12 -20.37
CA SER A 71 4.91 -23.06 -21.77
C SER A 71 6.39 -22.70 -21.92
N THR A 72 7.08 -22.33 -20.83
CA THR A 72 8.43 -21.76 -20.89
C THR A 72 9.55 -22.82 -20.92
N PRO A 73 10.57 -22.66 -21.79
CA PRO A 73 11.71 -23.57 -21.88
C PRO A 73 12.61 -23.48 -20.64
N GLY A 74 12.65 -24.55 -19.84
CA GLY A 74 13.72 -24.81 -18.84
C GLY A 74 14.05 -23.65 -17.87
N PHE A 75 15.17 -23.77 -17.16
CA PHE A 75 15.74 -22.65 -16.41
C PHE A 75 16.71 -21.89 -17.32
N VAL A 76 16.61 -20.56 -17.34
CA VAL A 76 17.51 -19.66 -18.07
C VAL A 76 18.15 -18.65 -17.11
N LEU A 77 19.32 -18.14 -17.48
CA LEU A 77 20.02 -17.12 -16.70
C LEU A 77 19.35 -15.75 -16.95
N GLY A 78 18.59 -15.25 -15.96
CA GLY A 78 17.67 -14.13 -16.19
C GLY A 78 16.96 -13.59 -14.95
N ALA A 79 16.85 -14.38 -13.88
CA ALA A 79 16.14 -13.97 -12.68
C ALA A 79 16.95 -12.93 -11.89
N PRO A 80 16.35 -11.79 -11.50
CA PRO A 80 17.09 -10.72 -10.83
C PRO A 80 17.24 -10.91 -9.32
N LEU A 81 18.48 -10.91 -8.84
CA LEU A 81 18.80 -11.04 -7.42
C LEU A 81 19.78 -9.94 -6.97
N LYS A 82 19.48 -9.26 -5.86
CA LYS A 82 20.39 -8.32 -5.21
C LYS A 82 21.58 -9.08 -4.64
N SER A 83 22.75 -8.81 -5.19
CA SER A 83 24.03 -9.31 -4.70
C SER A 83 25.16 -8.50 -5.33
N ASN A 84 26.34 -8.55 -4.73
CA ASN A 84 27.51 -7.85 -5.27
C ASN A 84 28.10 -8.58 -6.49
N ALA A 85 27.94 -9.90 -6.56
CA ALA A 85 28.43 -10.76 -7.63
C ALA A 85 27.53 -12.00 -7.76
N SER A 86 27.44 -12.56 -8.97
CA SER A 86 26.82 -13.86 -9.22
C SER A 86 27.92 -14.87 -9.58
N PRO A 87 27.90 -16.10 -9.04
CA PRO A 87 28.81 -17.16 -9.49
C PRO A 87 28.45 -17.64 -10.91
N TYR A 88 27.29 -17.24 -11.45
CA TYR A 88 26.79 -17.69 -12.74
C TYR A 88 27.05 -16.71 -13.88
N SER A 89 27.41 -15.47 -13.57
CA SER A 89 27.53 -14.40 -14.56
C SER A 89 28.39 -13.23 -14.07
N GLU A 90 29.16 -12.65 -14.99
CA GLU A 90 29.83 -11.37 -14.77
C GLU A 90 28.90 -10.16 -15.04
N ILE A 91 27.75 -10.39 -15.68
CA ILE A 91 26.76 -9.34 -15.97
C ILE A 91 26.11 -8.89 -14.66
N LYS A 92 26.02 -7.59 -14.44
CA LYS A 92 25.33 -6.99 -13.29
C LYS A 92 24.70 -5.66 -13.67
N ALA A 93 23.58 -5.33 -13.04
CA ALA A 93 22.97 -4.00 -13.10
C ALA A 93 23.46 -3.18 -11.90
N ASP A 94 24.12 -2.05 -12.16
CA ASP A 94 24.65 -1.12 -11.15
C ASP A 94 23.80 0.14 -10.95
N TYR A 95 22.71 0.29 -11.72
CA TYR A 95 21.73 1.38 -11.63
C TYR A 95 20.36 0.89 -11.12
N ALA A 96 20.34 -0.16 -10.30
CA ALA A 96 19.17 -0.45 -9.50
C ALA A 96 19.18 0.45 -8.25
N TRP A 97 18.01 0.88 -7.81
CA TRP A 97 17.83 1.62 -6.57
C TRP A 97 17.05 0.79 -5.57
N ARG A 98 17.44 0.86 -4.30
CA ARG A 98 16.75 0.19 -3.20
C ARG A 98 15.25 0.55 -3.21
N SER A 99 14.38 -0.38 -2.92
CA SER A 99 12.98 -0.05 -2.64
C SER A 99 12.55 -0.85 -1.43
N GLY A 100 12.53 -0.19 -0.27
CA GLY A 100 12.51 -0.86 1.01
C GLY A 100 13.64 -1.90 1.16
N SER A 101 13.48 -2.85 2.07
CA SER A 101 14.50 -3.88 2.32
C SER A 101 14.48 -5.01 1.29
N ARG A 102 13.31 -5.35 0.72
CA ARG A 102 13.10 -6.58 -0.07
C ARG A 102 12.87 -6.36 -1.57
N SER A 103 12.90 -5.11 -2.01
CA SER A 103 12.68 -4.77 -3.42
C SER A 103 13.80 -3.88 -3.95
N ALA A 104 13.81 -3.70 -5.27
CA ALA A 104 14.59 -2.70 -5.98
C ALA A 104 13.79 -2.20 -7.18
N VAL A 105 14.13 -1.01 -7.65
CA VAL A 105 13.64 -0.44 -8.91
C VAL A 105 14.81 -0.35 -9.87
N ILE A 106 14.62 -0.78 -11.11
CA ILE A 106 15.65 -0.81 -12.15
C ILE A 106 15.15 0.04 -13.31
N SER A 107 15.95 1.01 -13.75
CA SER A 107 15.69 1.70 -15.01
C SER A 107 16.02 0.76 -16.17
N CYS A 108 15.10 0.62 -17.10
CA CYS A 108 15.16 -0.33 -18.21
C CYS A 108 14.79 0.34 -19.54
N LYS A 109 15.35 -0.21 -20.62
CA LYS A 109 14.97 0.12 -21.99
C LYS A 109 14.67 -1.14 -22.77
N GLU A 110 14.00 -0.95 -23.91
CA GLU A 110 13.82 -2.02 -24.88
C GLU A 110 15.18 -2.52 -25.36
N LYS A 111 15.37 -3.83 -25.32
CA LYS A 111 16.60 -4.49 -25.71
C LYS A 111 16.72 -4.50 -27.23
N ASP A 112 17.85 -4.05 -27.74
CA ASP A 112 18.16 -4.19 -29.17
C ASP A 112 18.37 -5.66 -29.50
N SER A 113 17.73 -6.15 -30.56
CA SER A 113 17.89 -7.51 -31.07
C SER A 113 19.35 -7.91 -31.36
N SER A 114 20.23 -6.93 -31.60
CA SER A 114 21.65 -7.12 -31.83
C SER A 114 22.48 -7.23 -30.54
N ASP A 115 21.95 -6.76 -29.40
CA ASP A 115 22.63 -6.78 -28.11
C ASP A 115 22.45 -8.14 -27.42
N LYS A 116 23.32 -9.08 -27.78
CA LYS A 116 23.37 -10.42 -27.17
C LYS A 116 24.10 -10.43 -25.82
N ALA A 117 24.82 -9.36 -25.48
CA ALA A 117 25.64 -9.29 -24.28
C ALA A 117 24.81 -8.90 -23.05
N SER A 118 23.79 -8.06 -23.24
CA SER A 118 22.90 -7.69 -22.15
C SER A 118 21.90 -8.80 -21.83
N TRP A 119 21.68 -9.04 -20.54
CA TRP A 119 20.64 -9.95 -20.08
C TRP A 119 19.24 -9.32 -20.16
N THR A 120 18.24 -10.18 -20.32
CA THR A 120 16.83 -9.79 -20.37
C THR A 120 16.23 -9.93 -18.97
N ILE A 121 15.77 -8.83 -18.37
CA ILE A 121 15.11 -8.86 -17.06
C ILE A 121 13.69 -9.40 -17.19
N CYS A 122 12.98 -8.99 -18.22
CA CYS A 122 11.62 -9.44 -18.48
C CYS A 122 11.24 -9.25 -19.93
N THR A 123 10.11 -9.87 -20.30
CA THR A 123 9.47 -9.71 -21.59
C THR A 123 8.09 -9.11 -21.36
N LEU A 124 7.82 -7.98 -21.98
CA LEU A 124 6.56 -7.28 -21.85
C LEU A 124 5.39 -8.14 -22.34
N PRO A 125 4.34 -8.36 -21.52
CA PRO A 125 3.23 -9.26 -21.86
C PRO A 125 2.44 -8.81 -23.09
N GLU A 126 2.32 -7.50 -23.33
CA GLU A 126 1.48 -6.90 -24.35
C GLU A 126 2.05 -6.98 -25.76
N ASN A 127 3.38 -6.89 -25.91
CA ASN A 127 4.05 -6.79 -27.21
C ASN A 127 5.23 -7.76 -27.40
N GLY A 128 5.60 -8.52 -26.36
CA GLY A 128 6.69 -9.48 -26.41
C GLY A 128 8.09 -8.84 -26.47
N LYS A 129 8.22 -7.52 -26.28
CA LYS A 129 9.51 -6.85 -26.28
C LYS A 129 10.29 -7.18 -25.01
N GLU A 130 11.58 -7.40 -25.17
CA GLU A 130 12.49 -7.67 -24.06
C GLU A 130 12.97 -6.37 -23.43
N LEU A 131 12.96 -6.29 -22.11
CA LEU A 131 13.55 -5.19 -21.37
C LEU A 131 14.90 -5.61 -20.79
N THR A 132 15.87 -4.72 -20.98
CA THR A 132 17.20 -4.84 -20.43
C THR A 132 17.47 -3.64 -19.53
N PRO A 133 18.20 -3.82 -18.41
CA PRO A 133 18.46 -2.70 -17.53
C PRO A 133 19.31 -1.68 -18.29
N ALA A 134 19.04 -0.38 -18.15
CA ALA A 134 19.87 0.69 -18.70
C ALA A 134 19.79 1.97 -17.85
N LYS A 135 20.90 2.70 -17.74
CA LYS A 135 20.96 3.97 -16.98
C LYS A 135 20.07 5.06 -17.59
N ASP A 136 19.89 5.04 -18.90
CA ASP A 136 19.05 5.95 -19.68
C ASP A 136 17.64 5.37 -19.95
N GLY A 137 17.27 4.31 -19.25
CA GLY A 137 15.97 3.66 -19.40
C GLY A 137 14.82 4.55 -18.96
N GLN A 138 13.72 4.50 -19.72
CA GLN A 138 12.49 5.23 -19.41
C GLN A 138 11.46 4.37 -18.69
N ASN A 139 11.64 3.05 -18.70
CA ASN A 139 10.76 2.11 -18.00
C ASN A 139 11.36 1.80 -16.63
N PHE A 140 10.59 1.97 -15.56
CA PHE A 140 11.04 1.67 -14.21
C PHE A 140 10.46 0.34 -13.76
N ILE A 141 11.32 -0.66 -13.63
CA ILE A 141 10.92 -2.03 -13.30
C ILE A 141 11.19 -2.29 -11.82
N ARG A 142 10.11 -2.47 -11.06
CA ARG A 142 10.14 -2.93 -9.68
C ARG A 142 10.31 -4.44 -9.65
N ILE A 143 11.32 -4.87 -8.90
CA ILE A 143 11.59 -6.27 -8.59
C ILE A 143 11.37 -6.52 -7.10
N LYS A 144 10.29 -7.21 -6.74
CA LYS A 144 9.89 -7.46 -5.33
C LYS A 144 10.23 -8.90 -4.94
N GLY A 145 10.94 -9.08 -3.82
CA GLY A 145 11.50 -10.38 -3.44
C GLY A 145 12.85 -10.68 -4.09
N CYS A 146 13.63 -9.65 -4.40
CA CYS A 146 14.90 -9.76 -5.12
C CYS A 146 16.13 -9.78 -4.19
N GLY A 147 16.03 -10.32 -2.98
CA GLY A 147 17.05 -10.27 -1.95
C GLY A 147 16.77 -9.22 -0.88
N ASN A 148 17.44 -9.35 0.26
CA ASN A 148 17.32 -8.46 1.40
C ASN A 148 18.49 -7.48 1.40
N TRP A 149 18.18 -6.19 1.47
CA TRP A 149 19.19 -5.17 1.70
C TRP A 149 19.58 -5.16 3.18
N LEU A 150 20.88 -5.23 3.45
CA LEU A 150 21.45 -5.13 4.79
C LEU A 150 22.42 -3.94 4.80
N THR A 151 21.98 -2.81 5.35
CA THR A 151 22.80 -1.59 5.45
C THR A 151 24.16 -1.90 6.05
N GLY A 152 25.24 -1.44 5.42
CA GLY A 152 26.61 -1.61 5.92
C GLY A 152 27.19 -3.04 5.82
N ARG A 153 26.50 -4.00 5.19
CA ARG A 153 27.05 -5.34 4.90
C ARG A 153 27.28 -5.51 3.41
N GLN A 154 28.34 -6.23 3.04
CA GLN A 154 28.38 -6.85 1.72
C GLN A 154 27.18 -7.79 1.63
N LEU A 155 26.32 -7.60 0.63
CA LEU A 155 25.25 -8.54 0.33
C LEU A 155 25.90 -9.90 0.02
N ALA A 156 25.69 -10.87 0.91
CA ALA A 156 26.08 -12.25 0.64
C ALA A 156 25.38 -12.73 -0.63
N PHE A 157 25.99 -13.68 -1.33
CA PHE A 157 25.31 -14.42 -2.38
C PHE A 157 24.76 -15.74 -1.78
N PRO A 158 23.47 -16.06 -1.98
CA PRO A 158 22.43 -15.19 -2.53
C PRO A 158 22.04 -14.11 -1.51
N GLY A 159 21.41 -13.03 -1.96
CA GLY A 159 20.86 -11.99 -1.06
C GLY A 159 19.70 -12.46 -0.17
N ILE A 160 19.54 -13.77 0.00
CA ILE A 160 18.45 -14.44 0.71
C ILE A 160 19.01 -14.91 2.05
N ILE A 161 18.35 -14.56 3.15
CA ILE A 161 18.87 -14.81 4.49
C ILE A 161 17.83 -15.46 5.39
N PHE A 162 18.29 -16.16 6.43
CA PHE A 162 17.48 -16.41 7.61
C PHE A 162 17.53 -15.21 8.55
N LYS A 163 16.36 -14.84 9.08
CA LYS A 163 16.21 -13.93 10.21
C LYS A 163 15.58 -14.71 11.36
N ASP A 164 16.27 -14.77 12.49
CA ASP A 164 15.70 -15.33 13.72
C ASP A 164 14.52 -14.44 14.15
N GLU A 165 13.38 -15.06 14.46
CA GLU A 165 12.21 -14.40 15.06
C GLU A 165 12.20 -14.61 16.58
N GLU A 166 11.42 -13.81 17.30
CA GLU A 166 11.20 -14.03 18.73
C GLU A 166 10.62 -15.44 18.95
N SER A 167 11.37 -16.29 19.64
CA SER A 167 10.97 -17.68 19.88
C SER A 167 9.65 -17.73 20.65
N THR A 168 8.71 -18.55 20.18
CA THR A 168 7.61 -18.97 21.04
C THR A 168 8.13 -19.97 22.08
N ALA A 169 7.38 -20.21 23.16
CA ALA A 169 7.77 -21.13 24.23
C ALA A 169 8.04 -22.59 23.78
N LYS A 170 7.73 -22.94 22.52
CA LYS A 170 7.81 -24.31 22.01
C LYS A 170 8.88 -24.54 20.93
N PHE A 171 9.23 -23.54 20.12
CA PHE A 171 10.15 -23.72 18.98
C PHE A 171 10.95 -22.46 18.67
N LYS A 172 12.21 -22.64 18.22
CA LYS A 172 12.98 -21.55 17.58
C LYS A 172 12.46 -21.38 16.16
N THR A 173 12.01 -20.17 15.83
CA THR A 173 11.45 -19.84 14.50
C THR A 173 12.42 -18.96 13.73
N ARG A 174 12.59 -19.22 12.42
CA ARG A 174 13.34 -18.35 11.51
C ARG A 174 12.50 -18.05 10.29
N GLN A 175 12.60 -16.83 9.78
CA GLN A 175 11.99 -16.42 8.52
C GLN A 175 13.03 -16.41 7.40
N ILE A 176 12.64 -16.90 6.22
CA ILE A 176 13.38 -16.65 4.98
C ILE A 176 13.03 -15.23 4.52
N ARG A 177 14.03 -14.36 4.41
CA ARG A 177 13.86 -12.96 4.05
C ARG A 177 14.53 -12.65 2.71
N GLY A 178 14.00 -11.65 2.03
CA GLY A 178 14.50 -11.20 0.74
C GLY A 178 13.92 -11.96 -0.45
N VAL A 179 12.81 -12.68 -0.29
CA VAL A 179 12.16 -13.39 -1.41
C VAL A 179 10.66 -13.22 -1.36
N SER A 180 10.03 -13.44 -2.51
CA SER A 180 8.62 -13.81 -2.60
C SER A 180 8.51 -15.33 -2.74
N TYR A 181 7.32 -15.88 -2.53
CA TYR A 181 7.05 -17.30 -2.81
C TYR A 181 6.18 -17.39 -4.07
N PRO A 182 6.22 -18.50 -4.84
CA PRO A 182 5.46 -18.60 -6.08
C PRO A 182 3.97 -18.27 -5.92
N ASN A 183 3.31 -18.81 -4.89
CA ASN A 183 1.91 -18.51 -4.60
C ASN A 183 1.66 -17.02 -4.37
N THR A 184 2.46 -16.35 -3.52
CA THR A 184 2.29 -14.92 -3.24
C THR A 184 2.62 -14.05 -4.45
N ALA A 185 3.61 -14.47 -5.24
CA ALA A 185 4.04 -13.78 -6.44
C ALA A 185 2.99 -13.84 -7.56
N PHE A 186 2.40 -15.01 -7.80
CA PHE A 186 1.34 -15.14 -8.79
C PHE A 186 0.05 -14.46 -8.33
N THR A 187 -0.28 -14.51 -7.03
CA THR A 187 -1.38 -13.75 -6.46
C THR A 187 -1.21 -12.26 -6.66
N GLU A 188 -0.04 -11.70 -6.37
CA GLU A 188 0.24 -10.28 -6.61
C GLU A 188 0.00 -9.90 -8.08
N ILE A 189 0.56 -10.68 -9.03
CA ILE A 189 0.41 -10.41 -10.47
C ILE A 189 -1.05 -10.46 -10.89
N TYR A 190 -1.80 -11.47 -10.46
CA TYR A 190 -3.21 -11.63 -10.77
C TYR A 190 -4.05 -10.49 -10.16
N ALA A 191 -3.92 -10.26 -8.85
CA ALA A 191 -4.69 -9.26 -8.13
C ALA A 191 -4.41 -7.85 -8.64
N THR A 192 -3.14 -7.50 -8.89
CA THR A 192 -2.76 -6.21 -9.50
C THR A 192 -3.46 -6.03 -10.85
N SER A 193 -3.48 -7.07 -11.70
CA SER A 193 -4.16 -6.99 -13.01
C SER A 193 -5.67 -6.73 -12.88
N GLN A 194 -6.33 -7.40 -11.94
CA GLN A 194 -7.77 -7.23 -11.72
C GLN A 194 -8.08 -5.83 -11.16
N ILE A 195 -7.32 -5.40 -10.15
CA ILE A 195 -7.51 -4.12 -9.48
C ILE A 195 -7.21 -2.96 -10.44
N ASN A 196 -6.17 -3.05 -11.27
CA ASN A 196 -5.88 -2.04 -12.31
C ASN A 196 -7.02 -1.87 -13.31
N THR A 197 -7.74 -2.96 -13.63
CA THR A 197 -8.94 -2.87 -14.47
C THR A 197 -10.04 -2.05 -13.80
N THR A 198 -10.18 -2.18 -12.48
CA THR A 198 -11.14 -1.38 -11.69
C THR A 198 -10.69 0.07 -11.56
N LEU A 199 -9.40 0.32 -11.32
CA LEU A 199 -8.82 1.67 -11.29
C LEU A 199 -9.06 2.40 -12.62
N SER A 200 -8.84 1.74 -13.75
CA SER A 200 -9.10 2.32 -15.08
C SER A 200 -10.57 2.71 -15.28
N LYS A 201 -11.53 1.91 -14.77
CA LYS A 201 -12.97 2.28 -14.81
C LYS A 201 -13.30 3.52 -13.97
N LEU A 202 -12.45 3.85 -13.00
CA LEU A 202 -12.55 5.02 -12.15
C LEU A 202 -11.68 6.19 -12.63
N ASP A 203 -11.08 6.08 -13.80
CA ASP A 203 -10.11 7.05 -14.33
C ASP A 203 -8.96 7.31 -13.35
N LEU A 204 -8.48 6.24 -12.72
CA LEU A 204 -7.35 6.25 -11.79
C LEU A 204 -6.13 5.60 -12.42
N HIS A 205 -5.00 6.29 -12.34
CA HIS A 205 -3.70 5.79 -12.72
C HIS A 205 -3.22 4.74 -11.71
N PRO A 206 -2.73 3.56 -12.16
CA PRO A 206 -2.24 2.52 -11.28
C PRO A 206 -0.84 2.84 -10.73
N ALA A 207 -0.48 2.18 -9.63
CA ALA A 207 0.86 2.29 -9.04
C ALA A 207 1.89 1.43 -9.77
N ASN A 208 1.44 0.24 -10.16
CA ASN A 208 2.24 -0.77 -10.84
C ASN A 208 1.45 -1.38 -12.00
N ILE A 209 2.15 -1.86 -13.03
CA ILE A 209 1.60 -2.72 -14.08
C ILE A 209 2.27 -4.09 -13.98
N PRO A 210 1.49 -5.18 -13.87
CA PRO A 210 2.05 -6.52 -13.71
C PRO A 210 2.75 -6.98 -15.00
N ILE A 211 4.00 -7.43 -14.89
CA ILE A 211 4.77 -7.94 -16.03
C ILE A 211 4.94 -9.46 -15.96
N GLY A 212 5.33 -9.99 -14.80
CA GLY A 212 5.49 -11.43 -14.62
C GLY A 212 6.22 -11.82 -13.35
N VAL A 213 6.62 -13.09 -13.28
CA VAL A 213 7.31 -13.68 -12.13
C VAL A 213 8.51 -14.47 -12.63
N TRP A 214 9.65 -14.32 -11.95
CA TRP A 214 10.71 -15.32 -12.03
C TRP A 214 10.62 -16.25 -10.83
N VAL A 215 10.58 -17.55 -11.08
CA VAL A 215 10.83 -18.57 -10.06
C VAL A 215 12.31 -18.95 -10.14
N TYR A 216 13.07 -18.73 -9.07
CA TYR A 216 14.50 -19.02 -9.06
C TYR A 216 14.75 -20.52 -9.26
N GLY A 217 15.81 -20.84 -10.01
CA GLY A 217 16.36 -22.18 -10.09
C GLY A 217 17.24 -22.51 -8.88
N PRO A 218 17.99 -23.62 -8.92
CA PRO A 218 18.95 -23.93 -7.88
C PRO A 218 19.96 -22.79 -7.70
N LEU A 219 20.06 -22.26 -6.48
CA LEU A 219 21.01 -21.21 -6.11
C LEU A 219 22.11 -21.78 -5.23
N GLU A 220 23.36 -21.40 -5.53
CA GLU A 220 24.53 -21.74 -4.74
C GLU A 220 24.40 -21.06 -3.37
N ASN A 221 24.65 -21.81 -2.30
CA ASN A 221 24.55 -21.32 -0.91
C ASN A 221 23.15 -20.82 -0.51
N ASP A 222 22.09 -21.28 -1.20
CA ASP A 222 20.71 -21.02 -0.76
C ASP A 222 20.50 -21.52 0.67
N PRO A 223 20.07 -20.66 1.62
CA PRO A 223 19.81 -21.08 2.99
C PRO A 223 18.67 -22.10 3.11
N ALA A 224 17.78 -22.18 2.12
CA ALA A 224 16.59 -23.03 2.17
C ALA A 224 16.28 -23.70 0.81
N PRO A 225 17.17 -24.54 0.25
CA PRO A 225 17.13 -24.97 -1.15
C PRO A 225 15.91 -25.84 -1.52
N LEU A 226 15.19 -26.37 -0.53
CA LEU A 226 13.99 -27.19 -0.74
C LEU A 226 12.71 -26.36 -0.92
N ILE A 227 12.77 -25.05 -0.67
CA ILE A 227 11.62 -24.15 -0.76
C ILE A 227 11.79 -23.30 -2.01
N GLU A 228 10.80 -23.34 -2.90
CA GLU A 228 10.79 -22.51 -4.09
C GLU A 228 10.70 -21.02 -3.72
N LYS A 229 11.45 -20.21 -4.45
CA LYS A 229 11.56 -18.78 -4.23
C LYS A 229 11.27 -18.07 -5.54
N ALA A 230 10.68 -16.89 -5.44
CA ALA A 230 10.29 -16.10 -6.59
C ALA A 230 10.66 -14.63 -6.41
N VAL A 231 10.70 -13.93 -7.53
CA VAL A 231 10.74 -12.47 -7.60
C VAL A 231 9.66 -11.98 -8.55
N ILE A 232 8.91 -10.99 -8.09
CA ILE A 232 7.80 -10.39 -8.81
C ILE A 232 8.33 -9.23 -9.63
N ILE A 233 7.92 -9.15 -10.90
CA ILE A 233 8.35 -8.12 -11.84
C ILE A 233 7.15 -7.27 -12.23
N MET A 234 7.27 -5.96 -12.04
CA MET A 234 6.24 -4.99 -12.41
C MET A 234 6.89 -3.73 -12.98
N GLU A 235 6.20 -3.07 -13.90
CA GLU A 235 6.46 -1.64 -14.12
C GLU A 235 5.92 -0.87 -12.92
N THR A 236 6.62 0.17 -12.47
CA THR A 236 6.23 1.00 -11.33
C THR A 236 6.34 2.47 -11.67
N PHE A 237 5.39 3.26 -11.20
CA PHE A 237 5.39 4.71 -11.44
C PHE A 237 5.92 5.50 -10.25
N GLY A 238 6.05 4.90 -9.06
CA GLY A 238 6.58 5.61 -7.91
C GLY A 238 7.04 4.68 -6.80
N ASP A 239 7.88 5.19 -5.90
CA ASP A 239 8.38 4.44 -4.73
C ASP A 239 8.15 5.13 -3.39
N LYS A 240 7.83 6.43 -3.43
CA LYS A 240 7.50 7.21 -2.24
C LYS A 240 6.16 6.72 -1.69
N ARG A 241 6.13 6.38 -0.40
CA ARG A 241 4.93 5.91 0.30
C ARG A 241 4.21 7.07 0.96
N PHE A 242 2.89 7.00 0.98
CA PHE A 242 2.05 8.09 1.48
C PHE A 242 2.34 8.44 2.94
N GLU A 243 2.21 7.50 3.88
CA GLU A 243 2.38 7.78 5.31
C GLU A 243 3.79 8.29 5.64
N THR A 244 4.82 7.53 5.24
CA THR A 244 6.21 7.80 5.63
C THR A 244 6.86 8.95 4.88
N HIS A 245 6.50 9.19 3.62
CA HIS A 245 7.18 10.20 2.80
C HIS A 245 6.38 11.49 2.67
N LEU A 246 5.12 11.41 2.27
CA LEU A 246 4.32 12.60 2.01
C LEU A 246 3.66 13.12 3.28
N LEU A 247 2.87 12.29 3.94
CA LEU A 247 2.03 12.73 5.06
C LEU A 247 2.85 13.20 6.26
N SER A 248 3.87 12.42 6.64
CA SER A 248 4.84 12.82 7.67
C SER A 248 5.46 14.19 7.38
N SER A 249 5.85 14.43 6.13
CA SER A 249 6.55 15.64 5.75
C SER A 249 5.61 16.84 5.61
N LEU A 250 4.35 16.62 5.24
CA LEU A 250 3.32 17.67 5.23
C LEU A 250 3.02 18.16 6.65
N GLU A 251 3.03 17.29 7.65
CA GLU A 251 2.86 17.68 9.06
C GLU A 251 4.05 18.50 9.57
N ILE A 252 5.27 18.09 9.23
CA ILE A 252 6.49 18.86 9.53
C ILE A 252 6.44 20.22 8.84
N LEU A 253 6.00 20.26 7.58
CA LEU A 253 5.82 21.50 6.83
C LEU A 253 4.79 22.42 7.50
N ALA A 254 3.67 21.86 7.98
CA ALA A 254 2.65 22.62 8.70
C ALA A 254 3.20 23.25 9.99
N ASP A 255 4.01 22.50 10.76
CA ASP A 255 4.67 23.03 11.96
C ASP A 255 5.64 24.17 11.63
N GLN A 256 6.47 23.97 10.60
CA GLN A 256 7.50 24.94 10.21
C GLN A 256 6.94 26.22 9.60
N LEU A 257 5.88 26.12 8.79
CA LEU A 257 5.41 27.25 8.00
C LEU A 257 4.24 28.01 8.62
N ILE A 258 3.45 27.39 9.48
CA ILE A 258 2.38 28.09 10.20
C ILE A 258 3.02 28.84 11.37
N SER A 259 2.85 30.15 11.46
CA SER A 259 3.29 30.91 12.64
C SER A 259 2.34 30.68 13.82
N ASP A 260 2.84 30.82 15.05
CA ASP A 260 2.03 30.69 16.27
C ASP A 260 0.79 31.61 16.26
N SER A 261 0.95 32.85 15.78
CA SER A 261 -0.17 33.79 15.64
C SER A 261 -1.20 33.32 14.62
N SER A 262 -0.76 32.78 13.48
CA SER A 262 -1.65 32.23 12.46
C SER A 262 -2.36 30.99 12.98
N ALA A 263 -1.66 30.13 13.73
CA ALA A 263 -2.24 28.94 14.34
C ALA A 263 -3.37 29.29 15.30
N SER A 264 -3.17 30.25 16.20
CA SER A 264 -4.22 30.71 17.12
C SER A 264 -5.43 31.29 16.40
N LEU A 265 -5.24 32.05 15.30
CA LEU A 265 -6.35 32.57 14.50
C LEU A 265 -7.15 31.44 13.84
N VAL A 266 -6.46 30.45 13.26
CA VAL A 266 -7.09 29.28 12.65
C VAL A 266 -7.88 28.49 13.69
N ILE A 267 -7.30 28.19 14.85
CA ILE A 267 -8.01 27.43 15.89
C ILE A 267 -9.21 28.21 16.44
N GLN A 268 -9.15 29.53 16.54
CA GLN A 268 -10.33 30.34 16.90
C GLN A 268 -11.45 30.23 15.87
N ALA A 269 -11.13 30.24 14.58
CA ALA A 269 -12.11 30.03 13.51
C ALA A 269 -12.69 28.60 13.54
N VAL A 270 -11.83 27.59 13.71
CA VAL A 270 -12.22 26.18 13.80
C VAL A 270 -13.13 25.92 14.99
N ARG A 271 -12.88 26.55 16.15
CA ARG A 271 -13.81 26.46 17.30
C ARG A 271 -15.22 26.94 16.96
N LYS A 272 -15.38 27.94 16.08
CA LYS A 272 -16.71 28.36 15.59
C LYS A 272 -17.34 27.28 14.73
N ALA A 273 -16.58 26.65 13.83
CA ALA A 273 -17.05 25.56 12.98
C ALA A 273 -17.54 24.35 13.81
N PHE A 274 -16.84 24.05 14.91
CA PHE A 274 -17.19 22.96 15.82
C PHE A 274 -18.32 23.33 16.80
N GLY A 275 -18.62 24.62 16.99
CA GLY A 275 -19.65 25.10 17.89
C GLY A 275 -19.38 24.68 19.34
N SER A 276 -20.26 23.86 19.91
CA SER A 276 -20.12 23.33 21.27
C SER A 276 -19.29 22.03 21.35
N LYS A 277 -18.86 21.47 20.21
CA LYS A 277 -18.08 20.24 20.17
C LYS A 277 -16.61 20.50 20.49
N THR A 278 -15.95 19.51 21.07
CA THR A 278 -14.51 19.55 21.29
C THR A 278 -13.77 19.43 19.96
N ILE A 279 -12.84 20.34 19.70
CA ILE A 279 -11.98 20.27 18.51
C ILE A 279 -11.03 19.06 18.57
N PRO A 280 -10.50 18.58 17.44
CA PRO A 280 -9.55 17.47 17.42
C PRO A 280 -8.26 17.83 18.17
N SER A 281 -7.77 16.90 18.99
CA SER A 281 -6.54 17.03 19.77
C SER A 281 -5.99 15.65 20.13
N ILE A 282 -4.83 15.58 20.78
CA ILE A 282 -4.26 14.31 21.26
C ILE A 282 -5.16 13.55 22.25
N SER A 283 -5.98 14.28 23.02
CA SER A 283 -6.95 13.70 23.97
C SER A 283 -8.33 13.47 23.35
N ASN A 284 -8.50 13.79 22.07
CA ASN A 284 -9.77 13.75 21.35
C ASN A 284 -9.48 13.43 19.86
N MET A 285 -8.83 12.29 19.64
CA MET A 285 -8.36 11.88 18.31
C MET A 285 -9.54 11.45 17.42
N GLY A 286 -9.39 11.64 16.11
CA GLY A 286 -10.33 11.13 15.13
C GLY A 286 -10.49 9.60 15.20
N ALA A 287 -9.42 8.87 15.56
CA ALA A 287 -9.44 7.42 15.76
C ALA A 287 -10.49 7.02 16.81
N ASP A 288 -10.43 7.64 17.99
CA ASP A 288 -11.32 7.33 19.13
C ASP A 288 -12.79 7.62 18.82
N ARG A 289 -13.05 8.71 18.10
CA ARG A 289 -14.39 9.02 17.58
C ARG A 289 -14.84 7.98 16.57
N ALA A 290 -13.98 7.62 15.64
CA ALA A 290 -14.36 6.75 14.54
C ALA A 290 -14.43 5.26 14.94
N TYR A 291 -13.76 4.83 16.00
CA TYR A 291 -13.98 3.51 16.62
C TYR A 291 -15.41 3.32 17.16
N GLN A 292 -16.13 4.42 17.43
CA GLN A 292 -17.54 4.39 17.84
C GLN A 292 -18.49 4.24 16.65
N LEU A 293 -17.99 4.28 15.41
CA LEU A 293 -18.82 3.99 14.24
C LEU A 293 -19.43 2.59 14.39
N PRO A 294 -20.74 2.44 14.11
CA PRO A 294 -21.42 1.19 14.32
C PRO A 294 -20.87 0.14 13.36
N LYS A 295 -19.98 -0.72 13.87
CA LYS A 295 -19.36 -1.84 13.12
C LYS A 295 -20.40 -2.72 12.42
N SER A 296 -21.59 -2.81 13.01
CA SER A 296 -22.76 -3.52 12.47
C SER A 296 -23.35 -2.91 11.19
N LYS A 297 -22.87 -1.75 10.73
CA LYS A 297 -23.33 -1.06 9.51
C LYS A 297 -22.37 -1.17 8.34
N VAL A 298 -21.06 -1.20 8.61
CA VAL A 298 -20.02 -1.34 7.57
C VAL A 298 -20.10 -2.70 6.89
N VAL A 299 -20.25 -3.79 7.67
CA VAL A 299 -20.28 -5.16 7.13
C VAL A 299 -21.46 -5.39 6.17
N PRO A 300 -22.72 -5.08 6.53
CA PRO A 300 -23.84 -5.26 5.59
C PRO A 300 -23.70 -4.44 4.31
N TYR A 301 -23.15 -3.22 4.39
CA TYR A 301 -22.90 -2.43 3.20
C TYR A 301 -21.83 -3.06 2.33
N ALA A 302 -20.69 -3.44 2.91
CA ALA A 302 -19.60 -4.02 2.16
C ALA A 302 -20.04 -5.35 1.51
N ALA A 303 -20.87 -6.14 2.21
CA ALA A 303 -21.52 -7.34 1.67
C ALA A 303 -22.53 -7.07 0.54
N ALA A 304 -23.25 -5.95 0.58
CA ALA A 304 -24.20 -5.57 -0.47
C ALA A 304 -23.54 -5.03 -1.75
N HIS A 305 -22.28 -4.58 -1.66
CA HIS A 305 -21.55 -3.93 -2.78
C HIS A 305 -20.29 -4.67 -3.20
N ILE A 306 -20.14 -5.93 -2.78
CA ILE A 306 -19.02 -6.79 -3.19
C ILE A 306 -18.94 -6.82 -4.72
N GLY A 307 -17.76 -6.55 -5.26
CA GLY A 307 -17.52 -6.65 -6.71
C GLY A 307 -18.32 -5.64 -7.55
N SER A 308 -18.90 -4.63 -6.92
CA SER A 308 -19.69 -3.58 -7.57
C SER A 308 -19.07 -2.20 -7.34
N LEU A 309 -18.90 -1.46 -8.43
CA LEU A 309 -18.56 -0.04 -8.41
C LEU A 309 -19.79 0.87 -8.23
N ALA A 310 -20.98 0.30 -7.98
CA ALA A 310 -22.18 1.10 -7.75
C ALA A 310 -21.92 2.14 -6.64
N GLY A 311 -22.21 3.40 -6.97
CA GLY A 311 -22.10 4.55 -6.08
C GLY A 311 -23.30 4.59 -5.17
N ASP A 312 -23.29 3.76 -4.15
CA ASP A 312 -24.34 3.68 -3.14
C ASP A 312 -23.77 4.08 -1.78
N LYS A 313 -24.60 4.63 -0.90
CA LYS A 313 -24.18 5.04 0.45
C LYS A 313 -23.93 3.85 1.35
N ILE A 314 -22.95 3.98 2.24
CA ILE A 314 -22.89 3.15 3.44
C ILE A 314 -24.10 3.47 4.31
N GLN A 315 -25.14 2.63 4.28
CA GLN A 315 -26.33 2.81 5.11
C GLN A 315 -25.93 2.87 6.59
N GLY A 316 -26.23 3.99 7.25
CA GLY A 316 -25.91 4.21 8.66
C GLY A 316 -24.52 4.80 8.93
N ILE A 317 -23.73 5.14 7.91
CA ILE A 317 -22.63 6.12 8.02
C ILE A 317 -23.04 7.32 7.16
N SER A 318 -24.01 8.09 7.67
CA SER A 318 -24.43 9.37 7.08
C SER A 318 -23.60 10.52 7.65
N HIS A 319 -23.75 11.71 7.07
CA HIS A 319 -23.18 12.94 7.65
C HIS A 319 -23.61 13.12 9.09
N ASP A 320 -24.89 12.87 9.37
CA ASP A 320 -25.44 13.05 10.71
C ASP A 320 -24.71 12.16 11.72
N VAL A 321 -24.39 10.91 11.35
CA VAL A 321 -23.62 10.00 12.21
C VAL A 321 -22.19 10.51 12.44
N LEU A 322 -21.50 10.96 11.40
CA LEU A 322 -20.15 11.54 11.57
C LEU A 322 -20.20 12.81 12.44
N ILE A 323 -21.21 13.65 12.24
CA ILE A 323 -21.46 14.86 13.03
C ILE A 323 -21.75 14.50 14.49
N GLU A 324 -22.59 13.50 14.76
CA GLU A 324 -22.91 12.99 16.09
C GLU A 324 -21.68 12.46 16.82
N LEU A 325 -20.79 11.79 16.09
CA LEU A 325 -19.51 11.31 16.63
C LEU A 325 -18.50 12.43 16.91
N GLY A 326 -18.78 13.66 16.49
CA GLY A 326 -17.95 14.82 16.79
C GLY A 326 -17.13 15.34 15.60
N PHE A 327 -17.28 14.75 14.41
CA PHE A 327 -16.67 15.32 13.21
C PHE A 327 -17.42 16.58 12.75
N THR A 328 -16.72 17.37 11.93
CA THR A 328 -17.25 18.60 11.31
C THR A 328 -16.99 18.54 9.81
N PRO A 329 -17.98 18.87 8.95
CA PRO A 329 -17.78 18.88 7.50
C PRO A 329 -16.63 19.79 7.07
N THR A 330 -15.82 19.33 6.12
CA THR A 330 -14.68 20.09 5.59
C THR A 330 -15.08 21.47 5.08
N GLN A 331 -16.20 21.61 4.35
CA GLN A 331 -16.70 22.91 3.88
C GLN A 331 -16.99 23.88 5.03
N THR A 332 -17.53 23.40 6.16
CA THR A 332 -17.80 24.25 7.32
C THR A 332 -16.51 24.77 7.93
N ILE A 333 -15.47 23.92 8.02
CA ILE A 333 -14.13 24.32 8.48
C ILE A 333 -13.54 25.38 7.54
N LEU A 334 -13.57 25.13 6.23
CA LEU A 334 -13.07 26.06 5.22
C LEU A 334 -13.81 27.40 5.24
N GLN A 335 -15.14 27.39 5.42
CA GLN A 335 -15.94 28.60 5.50
C GLN A 335 -15.48 29.50 6.67
N GLU A 336 -15.25 28.92 7.85
CA GLU A 336 -14.79 29.69 9.01
C GLU A 336 -13.34 30.19 8.85
N ILE A 337 -12.45 29.39 8.25
CA ILE A 337 -11.07 29.81 7.95
C ILE A 337 -11.05 30.98 6.95
N ASN A 338 -11.87 30.91 5.90
CA ASN A 338 -11.96 31.97 4.88
C ASN A 338 -12.56 33.27 5.44
N ASN A 339 -13.27 33.20 6.57
CA ASN A 339 -13.87 34.36 7.25
C ASN A 339 -12.91 35.05 8.25
N ILE A 340 -11.65 34.60 8.37
CA ILE A 340 -10.65 35.27 9.21
C ILE A 340 -10.33 36.67 8.65
N SER A 341 -10.44 37.69 9.50
CA SER A 341 -10.25 39.10 9.14
C SER A 341 -8.94 39.64 9.75
N PRO A 342 -8.16 40.49 9.03
CA PRO A 342 -8.47 41.15 7.75
C PRO A 342 -8.22 40.30 6.49
N LYS A 343 -7.48 39.19 6.61
CA LYS A 343 -7.22 38.23 5.53
C LYS A 343 -6.98 36.86 6.15
N GLU A 344 -7.32 35.81 5.41
CA GLU A 344 -6.91 34.44 5.73
C GLU A 344 -5.39 34.35 5.94
N PRO A 345 -4.91 33.66 6.98
CA PRO A 345 -3.48 33.46 7.17
C PRO A 345 -2.86 32.64 6.04
N THR A 346 -1.60 32.92 5.76
CA THR A 346 -0.83 32.27 4.69
C THR A 346 0.47 31.67 5.22
N ILE A 347 0.99 30.69 4.48
CA ILE A 347 2.26 30.00 4.70
C ILE A 347 3.17 30.25 3.49
N ASP A 348 4.47 30.38 3.71
CA ASP A 348 5.43 30.60 2.63
C ASP A 348 6.06 29.26 2.18
N VAL A 349 5.67 28.78 1.01
CA VAL A 349 6.23 27.56 0.40
C VAL A 349 7.22 28.00 -0.69
N HIS A 350 8.51 28.06 -0.34
CA HIS A 350 9.59 28.45 -1.27
C HIS A 350 9.38 29.79 -1.99
N GLY A 351 8.94 30.83 -1.27
CA GLY A 351 8.65 32.16 -1.79
C GLY A 351 7.23 32.30 -2.37
N THR A 352 6.40 31.26 -2.27
CA THR A 352 5.00 31.27 -2.72
C THR A 352 4.07 31.36 -1.52
N GLU A 353 3.40 32.50 -1.37
CA GLU A 353 2.37 32.71 -0.36
C GLU A 353 1.17 31.78 -0.63
N THR A 354 0.94 30.84 0.27
CA THR A 354 -0.09 29.80 0.16
C THR A 354 -1.11 29.94 1.27
N GLN A 355 -2.39 29.93 0.92
CA GLN A 355 -3.49 29.98 1.89
C GLN A 355 -3.58 28.70 2.72
N ILE A 356 -3.90 28.79 4.01
CA ILE A 356 -4.08 27.62 4.89
C ILE A 356 -5.23 26.73 4.38
N SER A 357 -6.26 27.31 3.76
CA SER A 357 -7.34 26.57 3.10
C SER A 357 -6.84 25.62 2.00
N ALA A 358 -5.75 25.96 1.30
CA ALA A 358 -5.14 25.06 0.30
C ALA A 358 -4.54 23.81 0.97
N LEU A 359 -3.93 23.97 2.17
CA LEU A 359 -3.43 22.84 2.96
C LEU A 359 -4.59 21.96 3.44
N VAL A 360 -5.68 22.56 3.92
CA VAL A 360 -6.91 21.81 4.29
C VAL A 360 -7.46 21.03 3.10
N LYS A 361 -7.51 21.64 1.90
CA LYS A 361 -7.94 20.97 0.66
C LYS A 361 -6.99 19.86 0.21
N LEU A 362 -5.68 20.00 0.44
CA LEU A 362 -4.72 18.93 0.19
C LEU A 362 -5.01 17.71 1.06
N PHE A 363 -5.18 17.90 2.37
CA PHE A 363 -5.54 16.82 3.29
C PHE A 363 -6.90 16.22 2.94
N ALA A 364 -7.87 17.05 2.56
CA ALA A 364 -9.16 16.58 2.06
C ALA A 364 -9.01 15.66 0.85
N ARG A 365 -8.20 16.08 -0.14
CA ARG A 365 -7.90 15.29 -1.33
C ARG A 365 -7.24 13.95 -1.01
N LEU A 366 -6.28 13.95 -0.09
CA LEU A 366 -5.58 12.74 0.33
C LEU A 366 -6.53 11.74 1.01
N GLY A 367 -7.37 12.21 1.93
CA GLY A 367 -8.40 11.39 2.56
C GLY A 367 -9.35 10.78 1.53
N PHE A 368 -9.88 11.60 0.63
CA PHE A 368 -10.75 11.16 -0.47
C PHE A 368 -10.09 10.06 -1.33
N GLU A 369 -8.85 10.24 -1.75
CA GLU A 369 -8.14 9.25 -2.56
C GLU A 369 -7.85 7.95 -1.82
N CYS A 370 -7.53 7.99 -0.52
CA CYS A 370 -7.41 6.77 0.29
C CYS A 370 -8.73 5.97 0.29
N GLY A 371 -9.87 6.66 0.42
CA GLY A 371 -11.19 6.04 0.36
C GLY A 371 -11.48 5.40 -0.99
N ARG A 372 -11.18 6.13 -2.08
CA ARG A 372 -11.31 5.62 -3.45
C ARG A 372 -10.42 4.41 -3.71
N ALA A 373 -9.18 4.45 -3.24
CA ALA A 373 -8.22 3.39 -3.41
C ALA A 373 -8.71 2.10 -2.74
N LEU A 374 -9.10 2.15 -1.46
CA LEU A 374 -9.64 0.97 -0.76
C LEU A 374 -10.92 0.47 -1.43
N ARG A 375 -11.83 1.38 -1.79
CA ARG A 375 -13.08 1.01 -2.49
C ARG A 375 -12.80 0.34 -3.83
N SER A 376 -11.79 0.79 -4.59
CA SER A 376 -11.43 0.16 -5.86
C SER A 376 -11.00 -1.31 -5.69
N VAL A 377 -10.33 -1.64 -4.59
CA VAL A 377 -9.99 -3.03 -4.25
C VAL A 377 -11.26 -3.82 -3.95
N HIS A 378 -12.08 -3.36 -3.00
CA HIS A 378 -13.31 -4.06 -2.59
C HIS A 378 -14.34 -4.22 -3.73
N SER A 379 -14.39 -3.27 -4.66
CA SER A 379 -15.28 -3.27 -5.82
C SER A 379 -14.74 -4.04 -7.02
N THR A 380 -13.49 -4.51 -6.99
CA THR A 380 -12.96 -5.37 -8.05
C THR A 380 -13.70 -6.69 -8.03
N ALA A 381 -14.47 -7.02 -9.07
CA ALA A 381 -15.26 -8.26 -9.12
C ALA A 381 -14.35 -9.51 -8.99
N PRO A 382 -14.74 -10.53 -8.19
CA PRO A 382 -16.00 -10.71 -7.47
C PRO A 382 -15.98 -10.14 -6.03
N GLY A 383 -15.09 -9.19 -5.75
CA GLY A 383 -14.84 -8.53 -4.48
C GLY A 383 -13.54 -8.99 -3.84
N PHE A 384 -12.54 -8.11 -3.76
CA PHE A 384 -11.21 -8.41 -3.22
C PHE A 384 -10.99 -7.77 -1.85
N LEU A 385 -10.34 -8.50 -0.95
CA LEU A 385 -9.59 -7.91 0.15
C LEU A 385 -8.21 -7.48 -0.33
N TRP A 386 -7.71 -6.37 0.20
CA TRP A 386 -6.33 -5.91 -0.05
C TRP A 386 -5.31 -6.89 0.56
N GLY A 387 -5.63 -7.47 1.71
CA GLY A 387 -4.82 -8.53 2.31
C GLY A 387 -4.96 -8.56 3.82
N THR A 388 -6.10 -9.02 4.31
CA THR A 388 -6.28 -9.34 5.72
C THR A 388 -6.00 -10.82 5.95
N TYR A 389 -4.92 -11.13 6.67
CA TYR A 389 -4.43 -12.51 6.83
C TYR A 389 -3.88 -12.74 8.24
N GLN A 390 -3.88 -14.00 8.68
CA GLN A 390 -3.26 -14.39 9.93
C GLN A 390 -1.82 -14.86 9.67
N ASP A 391 -0.86 -14.31 10.42
CA ASP A 391 0.51 -14.83 10.39
C ASP A 391 0.66 -16.03 11.35
N PHE A 392 1.77 -16.76 11.22
CA PHE A 392 2.07 -17.99 11.95
C PHE A 392 1.92 -17.86 13.48
N VAL A 393 2.17 -16.68 14.03
CA VAL A 393 1.81 -16.40 15.41
C VAL A 393 0.29 -16.29 15.44
N ASN A 394 -0.40 -17.39 15.82
CA ASN A 394 -1.87 -17.63 15.86
C ASN A 394 -2.75 -16.54 16.52
N TYR A 395 -2.22 -15.36 16.83
CA TYR A 395 -2.88 -14.22 17.42
C TYR A 395 -2.61 -12.90 16.67
N GLN A 396 -1.78 -12.89 15.62
CA GLN A 396 -1.49 -11.69 14.83
C GLN A 396 -2.30 -11.70 13.53
N CYS A 397 -3.35 -10.89 13.50
CA CYS A 397 -4.05 -10.52 12.27
C CYS A 397 -3.30 -9.36 11.63
N HIS A 398 -2.88 -9.53 10.39
CA HIS A 398 -2.29 -8.51 9.56
C HIS A 398 -3.32 -7.98 8.59
N CYS A 399 -3.18 -6.71 8.23
CA CYS A 399 -4.00 -6.03 7.26
C CYS A 399 -3.04 -5.32 6.29
N ASN A 400 -3.29 -5.40 4.98
CA ASN A 400 -2.51 -4.64 3.99
C ASN A 400 -3.14 -3.27 3.67
N ALA A 401 -4.34 -2.96 4.17
CA ALA A 401 -4.99 -1.67 3.96
C ALA A 401 -4.43 -0.58 4.90
N HIS A 402 -3.15 -0.28 4.73
CA HIS A 402 -2.43 0.78 5.43
C HIS A 402 -2.06 1.92 4.50
N ALA A 403 -1.93 3.13 5.04
CA ALA A 403 -1.50 4.31 4.30
C ALA A 403 -0.11 4.12 3.67
N ASN A 404 0.79 3.32 4.26
CA ASN A 404 2.09 2.99 3.65
C ASN A 404 2.01 2.08 2.41
N ASN A 405 0.86 1.44 2.16
CA ASN A 405 0.59 0.68 0.94
C ASN A 405 -0.07 1.54 -0.16
N LEU A 406 -0.11 2.86 0.04
CA LEU A 406 -0.35 3.83 -1.02
C LEU A 406 0.98 4.43 -1.46
N ILE A 407 1.18 4.56 -2.78
CA ILE A 407 2.30 5.32 -3.34
C ILE A 407 1.87 6.75 -3.66
N VAL A 408 2.82 7.66 -3.58
CA VAL A 408 2.70 9.00 -4.14
C VAL A 408 3.11 8.92 -5.62
N LEU A 409 2.20 9.33 -6.50
CA LEU A 409 2.46 9.34 -7.93
C LEU A 409 3.52 10.41 -8.30
N PRO A 410 4.21 10.25 -9.43
CA PRO A 410 5.06 11.28 -10.02
C PRO A 410 4.38 12.63 -10.16
N LEU A 411 5.12 13.72 -9.96
CA LEU A 411 4.57 15.08 -10.02
C LEU A 411 3.95 15.42 -11.38
N ASP A 412 4.49 14.90 -12.48
CA ASP A 412 3.94 15.03 -13.82
C ASP A 412 2.58 14.33 -13.95
N ILE A 413 2.46 13.09 -13.45
CA ILE A 413 1.18 12.36 -13.38
C ILE A 413 0.19 13.09 -12.46
N ILE A 414 0.64 13.60 -11.30
CA ILE A 414 -0.20 14.41 -10.40
C ILE A 414 -0.71 15.66 -11.12
N SER A 415 0.15 16.33 -11.88
CA SER A 415 -0.19 17.57 -12.59
C SER A 415 -1.23 17.34 -13.69
N GLU A 416 -1.10 16.24 -14.43
CA GLU A 416 -1.99 15.89 -15.54
C GLU A 416 -3.33 15.32 -15.05
N ASN A 417 -3.27 14.30 -14.20
CA ASN A 417 -4.45 13.53 -13.79
C ASN A 417 -5.10 14.07 -12.51
N LYS A 418 -4.45 15.05 -11.86
CA LYS A 418 -4.88 15.59 -10.57
C LYS A 418 -5.02 14.49 -9.51
N GLN A 419 -4.29 13.38 -9.63
CA GLN A 419 -4.33 12.23 -8.71
C GLN A 419 -3.02 12.13 -7.95
N ILE A 420 -3.05 12.07 -6.62
CA ILE A 420 -1.85 12.07 -5.77
C ILE A 420 -1.43 10.64 -5.40
N LEU A 421 -2.39 9.78 -5.10
CA LEU A 421 -2.19 8.47 -4.50
C LEU A 421 -2.67 7.33 -5.39
N SER A 422 -2.01 6.18 -5.32
CA SER A 422 -2.49 4.93 -5.91
C SER A 422 -2.18 3.73 -5.00
N PRO A 423 -3.08 2.72 -4.92
CA PRO A 423 -2.86 1.52 -4.12
C PRO A 423 -1.77 0.63 -4.70
N LEU A 424 -1.07 -0.08 -3.81
CA LEU A 424 0.05 -0.98 -4.06
C LEU A 424 -0.03 -2.18 -3.11
N ASP A 425 0.74 -3.24 -3.41
CA ASP A 425 1.06 -4.34 -2.48
C ASP A 425 -0.10 -5.31 -2.29
N PHE A 426 -0.36 -6.09 -3.35
CA PHE A 426 -1.49 -7.02 -3.45
C PHE A 426 -1.06 -8.49 -3.36
N ASP A 427 0.12 -8.78 -2.79
CA ASP A 427 0.63 -10.15 -2.69
C ASP A 427 -0.28 -11.03 -1.88
N MET A 428 -0.86 -10.50 -0.80
CA MET A 428 -1.82 -11.17 0.07
C MET A 428 -3.29 -10.88 -0.28
N ALA A 429 -3.57 -10.23 -1.42
CA ALA A 429 -4.94 -9.94 -1.84
C ALA A 429 -5.66 -11.21 -2.32
N PHE A 430 -6.94 -11.35 -2.01
CA PHE A 430 -7.75 -12.49 -2.48
C PHE A 430 -9.22 -12.10 -2.59
N SER A 431 -9.96 -12.84 -3.42
CA SER A 431 -11.37 -12.56 -3.69
C SER A 431 -12.33 -13.42 -2.86
N SER A 432 -13.57 -12.97 -2.75
CA SER A 432 -14.67 -13.69 -2.09
C SER A 432 -14.87 -15.12 -2.62
N GLU A 433 -14.69 -15.34 -3.92
CA GLU A 433 -14.85 -16.67 -4.52
C GLU A 433 -13.71 -17.63 -4.15
N THR A 434 -12.57 -17.08 -3.77
CA THR A 434 -11.34 -17.85 -3.48
C THR A 434 -11.17 -18.13 -2.00
N SER A 435 -11.94 -17.48 -1.12
CA SER A 435 -11.69 -17.51 0.31
C SER A 435 -12.07 -18.83 0.98
N ILE A 436 -11.25 -19.20 1.97
CA ILE A 436 -11.33 -20.43 2.73
C ILE A 436 -11.42 -20.04 4.22
N ASN A 437 -12.47 -20.53 4.89
CA ASN A 437 -12.54 -20.47 6.34
C ASN A 437 -11.75 -21.63 6.95
N PHE A 438 -10.57 -21.28 7.43
CA PHE A 438 -9.63 -22.21 8.06
C PHE A 438 -9.92 -22.46 9.55
N TRP A 439 -10.90 -21.76 10.13
CA TRP A 439 -11.33 -22.00 11.51
C TRP A 439 -12.25 -23.21 11.65
N GLU A 440 -12.87 -23.64 10.54
CA GLU A 440 -13.64 -24.86 10.50
C GLU A 440 -12.73 -26.09 10.34
N THR A 441 -13.19 -27.23 10.86
CA THR A 441 -12.47 -28.51 10.76
C THR A 441 -13.42 -29.58 10.23
N PRO A 442 -13.28 -30.03 8.96
CA PRO A 442 -12.29 -29.59 7.99
C PRO A 442 -12.54 -28.14 7.52
N PRO A 443 -11.52 -27.43 7.02
CA PRO A 443 -11.67 -26.12 6.42
C PRO A 443 -12.63 -26.14 5.23
N VAL A 444 -13.39 -25.07 5.04
CA VAL A 444 -14.45 -24.97 4.02
C VAL A 444 -14.30 -23.70 3.20
N ALA A 445 -14.84 -23.71 1.98
CA ALA A 445 -15.01 -22.49 1.19
C ALA A 445 -15.98 -21.55 1.91
N ASP A 446 -15.59 -20.29 2.07
CA ASP A 446 -16.41 -19.32 2.80
C ASP A 446 -16.24 -17.91 2.22
N PRO A 447 -17.15 -17.46 1.33
CA PRO A 447 -17.10 -16.11 0.76
C PRO A 447 -17.38 -15.02 1.80
N THR A 448 -18.01 -15.34 2.93
CA THR A 448 -18.35 -14.36 3.98
C THR A 448 -17.12 -13.94 4.79
N PHE A 449 -16.05 -14.74 4.75
CA PHE A 449 -14.76 -14.37 5.34
C PHE A 449 -14.23 -13.05 4.76
N VAL A 450 -14.41 -12.81 3.45
CA VAL A 450 -14.01 -11.56 2.79
C VAL A 450 -14.81 -10.39 3.32
N THR A 451 -16.14 -10.54 3.39
CA THR A 451 -17.02 -9.46 3.86
C THR A 451 -16.83 -9.09 5.31
N ASP A 452 -16.53 -10.08 6.16
CA ASP A 452 -16.32 -9.87 7.58
C ASP A 452 -15.01 -9.12 7.88
N ASN A 453 -14.05 -9.19 6.96
CA ASN A 453 -12.76 -8.51 7.06
C ASN A 453 -12.71 -7.17 6.33
N PHE A 454 -13.67 -6.82 5.46
CA PHE A 454 -13.76 -5.47 4.89
C PHE A 454 -13.82 -4.37 5.95
N ARG A 455 -14.52 -4.63 7.06
CA ARG A 455 -14.52 -3.67 8.18
C ARG A 455 -13.11 -3.44 8.72
N VAL A 456 -12.29 -4.48 8.80
CA VAL A 456 -10.92 -4.39 9.32
C VAL A 456 -10.12 -3.48 8.41
N GLU A 457 -10.15 -3.72 7.10
CA GLU A 457 -9.44 -2.86 6.13
C GLU A 457 -9.91 -1.41 6.15
N VAL A 458 -11.23 -1.19 6.28
CA VAL A 458 -11.80 0.16 6.41
C VAL A 458 -11.30 0.88 7.65
N PHE A 459 -11.25 0.19 8.80
CA PHE A 459 -10.85 0.76 10.08
C PHE A 459 -9.33 0.90 10.20
N GLU A 460 -8.53 -0.03 9.67
CA GLU A 460 -7.06 0.07 9.69
C GLU A 460 -6.57 1.24 8.85
N MET A 461 -7.12 1.44 7.65
CA MET A 461 -6.81 2.63 6.85
C MET A 461 -7.16 3.90 7.63
N MET A 462 -8.36 3.96 8.22
CA MET A 462 -8.81 5.10 9.01
C MET A 462 -7.94 5.36 10.25
N ASN A 463 -7.46 4.31 10.91
CA ASN A 463 -6.51 4.39 12.03
C ASN A 463 -5.21 5.07 11.58
N ASP A 464 -4.64 4.65 10.46
CA ASP A 464 -3.48 5.31 9.86
C ASP A 464 -3.78 6.78 9.55
N LEU A 465 -4.91 7.08 8.87
CA LEU A 465 -5.30 8.44 8.52
C LEU A 465 -5.54 9.32 9.74
N SER A 466 -5.95 8.76 10.87
CA SER A 466 -6.16 9.47 12.13
C SER A 466 -4.89 9.79 12.90
N GLY A 467 -3.75 9.18 12.51
CA GLY A 467 -2.46 9.38 13.16
C GLY A 467 -2.22 8.52 14.40
N ILE A 468 -3.02 7.48 14.66
CA ILE A 468 -2.90 6.66 15.88
C ILE A 468 -1.51 6.00 16.02
N HIS A 469 -0.91 5.60 14.90
CA HIS A 469 0.40 4.92 14.90
C HIS A 469 1.59 5.87 15.02
N VAL A 470 1.38 7.18 14.85
CA VAL A 470 2.44 8.19 14.87
C VAL A 470 2.42 9.03 16.14
N SER A 471 1.34 8.95 16.94
CA SER A 471 1.11 9.74 18.15
C SER A 471 1.56 9.08 19.46
N GLY A 472 1.76 7.77 19.47
CA GLY A 472 2.67 7.11 20.42
C GLY A 472 2.09 6.39 21.63
N ASP A 473 0.78 6.18 21.74
CA ASP A 473 0.20 5.42 22.87
C ASP A 473 -0.24 3.98 22.52
N TRP A 474 -0.48 3.69 21.25
CA TRP A 474 -0.95 2.37 20.82
C TRP A 474 0.20 1.59 20.19
N MET A 475 0.47 0.41 20.75
CA MET A 475 1.46 -0.60 20.31
C MET A 475 2.46 -0.09 19.28
N LYS A 476 3.67 0.33 19.73
CA LYS A 476 4.79 0.73 18.86
C LYS A 476 4.84 -0.15 17.61
N ILE A 477 4.34 0.33 16.47
CA ILE A 477 4.54 -0.35 15.21
C ILE A 477 6.03 -0.21 14.93
N LYS A 478 6.74 -1.35 14.82
CA LYS A 478 8.20 -1.39 14.67
C LYS A 478 8.71 -0.55 13.48
N ASP A 479 7.83 -0.28 12.51
CA ASP A 479 8.16 0.35 11.23
C ASP A 479 7.76 1.84 11.11
N VAL A 480 7.07 2.43 12.10
CA VAL A 480 6.71 3.86 12.09
C VAL A 480 7.24 4.54 13.35
N GLN A 481 8.17 5.47 13.17
CA GLN A 481 8.68 6.27 14.29
C GLN A 481 7.62 7.26 14.75
N GLN A 482 7.46 7.39 16.07
CA GLN A 482 6.64 8.45 16.66
C GLN A 482 7.17 9.80 16.22
N ARG A 483 6.28 10.70 15.81
CA ARG A 483 6.65 12.02 15.30
C ARG A 483 6.71 13.02 16.45
N PRO A 484 7.70 13.93 16.47
CA PRO A 484 7.65 15.05 17.40
C PRO A 484 6.44 15.92 17.04
N LEU A 485 5.61 16.20 18.04
CA LEU A 485 4.52 17.17 17.89
C LEU A 485 5.08 18.60 18.05
N PRO A 486 4.48 19.61 17.39
CA PRO A 486 4.80 21.01 17.60
C PRO A 486 4.81 21.39 19.09
N GLU A 487 5.69 22.28 19.54
CA GLU A 487 5.65 22.77 20.93
C GLU A 487 4.38 23.60 21.22
N ASN A 488 3.89 24.32 20.21
CA ASN A 488 2.69 25.15 20.30
C ASN A 488 1.41 24.27 20.19
N GLU A 489 0.54 24.33 21.20
CA GLU A 489 -0.69 23.53 21.27
C GLU A 489 -1.66 23.80 20.10
N ASP A 490 -1.79 25.05 19.64
CA ASP A 490 -2.68 25.38 18.51
C ASP A 490 -2.16 24.74 17.22
N LYS A 491 -0.84 24.67 17.00
CA LYS A 491 -0.26 23.94 15.87
C LYS A 491 -0.51 22.44 15.96
N GLN A 492 -0.38 21.85 17.15
CA GLN A 492 -0.74 20.45 17.36
C GLN A 492 -2.21 20.21 16.97
N ASN A 493 -3.11 21.07 17.45
CA ASN A 493 -4.54 20.98 17.14
C ASN A 493 -4.83 21.14 15.64
N ILE A 494 -4.04 21.93 14.90
CA ILE A 494 -4.15 22.01 13.44
C ILE A 494 -3.78 20.69 12.77
N ILE A 495 -2.70 20.03 13.20
CA ILE A 495 -2.33 18.70 12.66
C ILE A 495 -3.49 17.71 12.88
N TRP A 496 -4.06 17.69 14.09
CA TRP A 496 -5.19 16.83 14.41
C TRP A 496 -6.46 17.17 13.62
N LEU A 497 -6.71 18.45 13.37
CA LEU A 497 -7.80 18.90 12.50
C LEU A 497 -7.60 18.42 11.06
N LEU A 498 -6.40 18.54 10.51
CA LEU A 498 -6.09 18.09 9.15
C LEU A 498 -6.29 16.57 9.00
N ARG A 499 -5.94 15.81 10.03
CA ARG A 499 -6.20 14.36 10.12
C ARG A 499 -7.70 14.04 10.17
N ASP A 500 -8.48 14.83 10.92
CA ASP A 500 -9.94 14.71 10.94
C ASP A 500 -10.59 15.01 9.58
N VAL A 501 -10.08 16.02 8.87
CA VAL A 501 -10.49 16.33 7.49
C VAL A 501 -10.24 15.14 6.57
N MET A 502 -9.09 14.46 6.70
CA MET A 502 -8.82 13.24 5.93
C MET A 502 -9.84 12.14 6.23
N ILE A 503 -10.20 11.90 7.49
CA ILE A 503 -11.18 10.87 7.87
C ILE A 503 -12.55 11.19 7.27
N TRP A 504 -12.98 12.44 7.35
CA TRP A 504 -14.26 12.88 6.76
C TRP A 504 -14.29 12.59 5.26
N GLU A 505 -13.27 13.01 4.53
CA GLU A 505 -13.20 12.85 3.07
C GLU A 505 -12.92 11.41 2.65
N TYR A 506 -12.27 10.61 3.50
CA TYR A 506 -12.12 9.17 3.30
C TYR A 506 -13.46 8.45 3.19
N PHE A 507 -14.42 8.74 4.07
CA PHE A 507 -15.75 8.14 3.97
C PHE A 507 -16.51 8.59 2.72
N ILE A 508 -16.29 9.84 2.26
CA ILE A 508 -16.83 10.34 0.99
C ILE A 508 -16.24 9.54 -0.17
N GLY A 509 -14.91 9.40 -0.24
CA GLY A 509 -14.21 8.68 -1.30
C GLY A 509 -14.52 7.19 -1.33
N TYR A 510 -14.68 6.57 -0.17
CA TYR A 510 -15.04 5.16 -0.06
C TYR A 510 -16.49 4.89 -0.49
N SER A 511 -17.42 5.79 -0.14
CA SER A 511 -18.84 5.64 -0.48
C SER A 511 -19.16 6.06 -1.92
N ASN A 512 -18.42 7.03 -2.46
CA ASN A 512 -18.61 7.58 -3.79
C ASN A 512 -17.29 7.56 -4.59
N PRO A 513 -16.82 6.37 -5.02
CA PRO A 513 -15.52 6.23 -5.65
C PRO A 513 -15.42 6.90 -7.03
N THR A 514 -16.55 7.24 -7.66
CA THR A 514 -16.61 7.93 -8.96
C THR A 514 -16.54 9.45 -8.81
N GLY A 515 -16.80 9.99 -7.62
CA GLY A 515 -16.85 11.43 -7.35
C GLY A 515 -18.00 12.17 -8.03
N GLY A 516 -18.93 11.46 -8.70
CA GLY A 516 -20.09 12.06 -9.37
C GLY A 516 -21.17 12.51 -8.39
N PRO A 517 -22.08 13.42 -8.77
CA PRO A 517 -23.23 13.77 -7.95
C PRO A 517 -24.13 12.54 -7.78
N THR A 518 -24.27 12.05 -6.55
CA THR A 518 -25.24 11.00 -6.22
C THR A 518 -26.58 11.67 -5.91
N GLU A 519 -27.68 11.21 -6.52
CA GLU A 519 -29.01 11.84 -6.45
C GLU A 519 -29.53 12.02 -5.01
N ASP A 520 -28.99 11.29 -4.04
CA ASP A 520 -29.24 11.53 -2.62
C ASP A 520 -27.92 11.40 -1.83
N ALA A 521 -27.64 12.35 -0.92
CA ALA A 521 -26.86 12.37 0.35
C ALA A 521 -25.38 11.88 0.52
N ILE A 522 -24.44 12.20 -0.35
CA ILE A 522 -23.01 12.36 0.02
C ILE A 522 -22.57 13.75 -0.49
N PRO A 523 -21.80 14.56 0.25
CA PRO A 523 -21.43 15.89 -0.22
C PRO A 523 -20.48 15.68 -1.40
N ALA A 524 -20.43 16.66 -2.31
CA ALA A 524 -19.33 16.67 -3.26
C ALA A 524 -18.00 16.69 -2.47
N PRO A 525 -17.00 15.88 -2.87
CA PRO A 525 -15.70 15.89 -2.20
C PRO A 525 -15.11 17.29 -2.20
N THR A 526 -14.38 17.64 -1.15
CA THR A 526 -13.75 18.96 -1.05
C THR A 526 -12.45 18.98 -1.84
N LEU A 527 -12.56 19.14 -3.15
CA LEU A 527 -11.42 19.07 -4.06
C LEU A 527 -10.78 20.45 -4.28
N PRO A 528 -9.44 20.51 -4.45
CA PRO A 528 -8.76 21.70 -4.97
C PRO A 528 -9.33 22.09 -6.35
N SER A 529 -9.55 23.39 -6.55
CA SER A 529 -9.90 23.93 -7.86
C SER A 529 -8.69 23.93 -8.80
N ASP A 530 -8.94 24.06 -10.10
CA ASP A 530 -7.89 24.09 -11.13
C ASP A 530 -6.83 25.17 -10.89
N ALA A 531 -7.24 26.30 -10.31
CA ALA A 531 -6.32 27.40 -9.97
C ALA A 531 -5.42 27.08 -8.76
N GLU A 532 -5.79 26.11 -7.92
CA GLU A 532 -5.05 25.76 -6.70
C GLU A 532 -4.01 24.66 -6.94
N TRP A 533 -4.14 23.87 -8.00
CA TRP A 533 -3.23 22.75 -8.28
C TRP A 533 -1.74 23.12 -8.35
N PRO A 534 -1.32 24.24 -8.97
CA PRO A 534 0.09 24.65 -8.94
C PRO A 534 0.65 24.77 -7.51
N MET A 535 -0.14 25.31 -6.58
CA MET A 535 0.24 25.47 -5.18
C MET A 535 0.26 24.12 -4.44
N ILE A 536 -0.72 23.25 -4.72
CA ILE A 536 -0.76 21.87 -4.20
C ILE A 536 0.49 21.09 -4.63
N ILE A 537 0.88 21.19 -5.90
CA ILE A 537 2.05 20.51 -6.45
C ILE A 537 3.34 21.00 -5.77
N GLU A 538 3.50 22.31 -5.57
CA GLU A 538 4.68 22.84 -4.86
C GLU A 538 4.71 22.42 -3.39
N MET A 539 3.56 22.33 -2.70
CA MET A 539 3.49 21.76 -1.33
C MET A 539 3.93 20.29 -1.31
N ILE A 540 3.42 19.46 -2.23
CA ILE A 540 3.79 18.04 -2.33
C ILE A 540 5.29 17.91 -2.61
N LYS A 541 5.82 18.68 -3.56
CA LYS A 541 7.24 18.69 -3.93
C LYS A 541 8.13 19.09 -2.75
N HIS A 542 7.76 20.12 -1.99
CA HIS A 542 8.50 20.54 -0.80
C HIS A 542 8.43 19.46 0.29
N ALA A 543 7.24 18.91 0.57
CA ALA A 543 7.10 17.80 1.51
C ALA A 543 7.96 16.59 1.13
N LEU A 544 7.96 16.19 -0.15
CA LEU A 544 8.79 15.07 -0.61
C LEU A 544 10.29 15.38 -0.45
N SER A 545 10.74 16.61 -0.69
CA SER A 545 12.14 17.00 -0.47
C SER A 545 12.57 16.97 1.00
N LEU A 546 11.66 17.30 1.93
CA LEU A 546 11.92 17.18 3.37
C LEU A 546 12.09 15.71 3.78
N SER A 547 11.28 14.82 3.20
CA SER A 547 11.36 13.38 3.44
C SER A 547 12.73 12.81 3.10
N ASP A 548 13.33 13.29 2.01
CA ASP A 548 14.64 12.80 1.54
C ASP A 548 15.75 13.06 2.55
N HIS A 549 15.65 14.13 3.35
CA HIS A 549 16.58 14.43 4.42
C HIS A 549 16.37 13.59 5.69
N LEU A 550 15.16 13.10 5.91
CA LEU A 550 14.80 12.36 7.14
C LEU A 550 15.03 10.85 7.00
N HIS A 551 14.94 10.32 5.78
CA HIS A 551 15.04 8.89 5.50
C HIS A 551 16.31 8.47 4.72
N SER A 552 17.17 9.43 4.35
CA SER A 552 18.55 9.17 3.92
C SER A 552 19.43 8.82 5.10
#